data_AF-B2A7F0-F1
#
_entry.id   AF-B2A7F0-F1
#
_cell.length_a   1.000
_cell.length_b   1.000
_cell.length_c   1.000
_cell.angle_alpha   90.00
_cell.angle_beta   90.00
_cell.angle_gamma   90.00
#
_symmetry.space_group_name_H-M   'P 1'
#
loop_
_entity.id
_entity.type
_entity.pdbx_description
1 polymer ?
#
loop_
_entity_poly.entity_id
_entity_poly.type
_entity_poly.pdbx_seq_one_letter_code
_entity_poly.pdbx_strand_id
1 'polypeptide(L)'
;MFRLIIKYANNNRGLTLIEIMATIVIMGLVLTGLYSMFHGSLRSYTTSQEMVNVQQKERQLDYIVRELRPLALSDDYIKINENNGEIKFKTNEQDQYKKFYYDDGQIYHDTGSEKIQLISNVTSFSVIEKNKYIAIEVGLNSPEGEQIVDFSIYPRFREE
;
A
#
# COMPACT_ATOMS: atom_id res chain seq x y z
N MET A 1 -50.80 49.80 -31.10
CA MET A 1 -50.80 48.87 -29.94
C MET A 1 -49.55 48.01 -30.04
N PHE A 2 -48.62 47.88 -29.09
CA PHE A 2 -48.49 48.23 -27.67
C PHE A 2 -46.97 48.39 -27.44
N ARG A 3 -46.51 49.36 -26.65
CA ARG A 3 -45.08 49.55 -26.32
C ARG A 3 -44.82 49.03 -24.91
N LEU A 4 -43.94 48.04 -24.78
CA LEU A 4 -43.60 47.43 -23.49
C LEU A 4 -42.48 48.26 -22.83
N ILE A 5 -42.80 48.91 -21.71
CA ILE A 5 -41.85 49.71 -20.93
C ILE A 5 -41.23 48.80 -19.88
N ILE A 6 -39.96 48.46 -20.04
CA ILE A 6 -39.16 47.81 -19.00
C ILE A 6 -38.82 48.87 -17.94
N LYS A 7 -39.49 48.80 -16.78
CA LYS A 7 -39.11 49.59 -15.60
C LYS A 7 -37.88 48.92 -14.97
N TYR A 8 -36.71 49.51 -15.16
CA TYR A 8 -35.57 49.25 -14.28
C TYR A 8 -35.91 49.84 -12.90
N ALA A 9 -36.19 48.99 -11.92
CA ALA A 9 -36.33 49.40 -10.53
C ALA A 9 -34.95 49.80 -10.02
N ASN A 10 -34.60 51.08 -10.17
CA ASN A 10 -33.35 51.62 -9.66
C ASN A 10 -33.47 51.81 -8.13
N ASN A 11 -33.24 50.73 -7.37
CA ASN A 11 -33.25 50.76 -5.92
C ASN A 11 -31.89 51.30 -5.43
N ASN A 12 -31.77 52.63 -5.28
CA ASN A 12 -30.58 53.33 -4.74
C ASN A 12 -30.38 53.13 -3.22
N ARG A 13 -30.74 51.97 -2.66
CA ARG A 13 -30.42 51.65 -1.26
C ARG A 13 -29.04 51.01 -1.25
N GLY A 14 -28.04 51.76 -0.77
CA GLY A 14 -26.70 51.23 -0.55
C GLY A 14 -26.70 50.10 0.49
N LEU A 15 -25.67 49.25 0.45
CA LEU A 15 -25.46 48.21 1.44
C LEU A 15 -25.39 48.82 2.85
N THR A 16 -26.26 48.35 3.73
CA THR A 16 -26.24 48.81 5.12
C THR A 16 -25.11 48.11 5.89
N LEU A 17 -24.52 48.78 6.87
CA LEU A 17 -23.43 48.21 7.67
C LEU A 17 -23.84 46.88 8.33
N ILE A 18 -25.07 46.81 8.83
CA ILE A 18 -25.60 45.61 9.49
C ILE A 18 -25.72 44.41 8.53
N GLU A 19 -26.07 44.66 7.27
CA GLU A 19 -26.24 43.63 6.24
C GLU A 19 -24.89 43.03 5.83
N ILE A 20 -23.84 43.85 5.78
CA ILE A 20 -22.46 43.39 5.58
C ILE A 20 -21.96 42.59 6.78
N MET A 21 -22.20 43.07 8.01
CA MET A 21 -21.80 42.35 9.22
C MET A 21 -22.48 40.98 9.32
N ALA A 22 -23.79 40.92 9.09
CA ALA A 22 -24.53 39.66 9.10
C ALA A 22 -24.02 38.68 8.03
N THR A 23 -23.73 39.17 6.82
CA THR A 23 -23.20 38.36 5.72
C THR A 23 -21.83 37.77 6.07
N ILE A 24 -20.92 38.57 6.63
CA ILE A 24 -19.58 38.10 7.05
C ILE A 24 -19.69 37.03 8.13
N VAL A 25 -20.59 37.20 9.10
CA VAL A 25 -20.81 36.21 10.17
C VAL A 25 -21.29 34.88 9.59
N ILE A 26 -22.29 34.91 8.70
CA ILE A 26 -22.82 33.70 8.06
C ILE A 26 -21.74 33.04 7.18
N MET A 27 -20.99 33.84 6.42
CA MET A 27 -19.88 33.35 5.59
C MET A 27 -18.82 32.66 6.45
N GLY A 28 -18.45 33.24 7.59
CA GLY A 28 -17.49 32.65 8.53
C GLY A 28 -17.96 31.31 9.10
N LEU A 29 -19.24 31.19 9.45
CA LEU A 29 -19.82 29.93 9.92
C LEU A 29 -19.78 28.84 8.83
N VAL A 30 -20.17 29.18 7.61
CA VAL A 30 -20.15 28.25 6.47
C VAL A 30 -18.71 27.80 6.16
N LEU A 31 -17.77 28.74 6.09
CA LEU A 31 -16.36 28.45 5.82
C LEU A 31 -15.75 27.55 6.90
N THR A 32 -16.13 27.74 8.17
CA THR A 32 -15.66 26.88 9.27
C THR A 32 -16.11 25.44 9.09
N GLY A 33 -17.39 25.22 8.74
CA GLY A 33 -17.92 23.88 8.44
C GLY A 33 -17.21 23.22 7.25
N LEU A 34 -17.06 23.97 6.15
CA LEU A 34 -16.37 23.49 4.95
C LEU A 34 -14.91 23.13 5.23
N TYR A 35 -14.20 23.96 6.01
CA TYR A 35 -12.80 23.73 6.35
C TYR A 35 -12.62 22.43 7.15
N SER A 36 -13.48 22.19 8.15
CA SER A 36 -13.44 20.95 8.94
C SER A 36 -13.68 19.71 8.06
N MET A 37 -14.69 19.76 7.19
CA MET A 37 -14.98 18.67 6.26
C MET A 37 -13.84 18.43 5.26
N PHE A 38 -13.24 19.49 4.74
CA PHE A 38 -12.11 19.40 3.81
C PHE A 38 -10.90 18.74 4.46
N HIS A 39 -10.54 19.16 5.68
CA HIS A 39 -9.44 18.55 6.42
C HIS A 39 -9.68 17.08 6.76
N GLY A 40 -10.90 16.74 7.19
CA GLY A 40 -11.28 15.34 7.42
C GLY A 40 -11.19 14.49 6.16
N SER A 41 -11.65 15.02 5.02
CA SER A 41 -11.59 14.34 3.72
C SER A 41 -10.15 14.11 3.27
N LEU A 42 -9.28 15.11 3.42
CA LEU A 42 -7.87 15.00 3.04
C LEU A 42 -7.17 13.91 3.85
N ARG A 43 -7.38 13.87 5.17
CA ARG A 43 -6.82 12.83 6.04
C ARG A 43 -7.33 11.44 5.69
N SER A 44 -8.62 11.31 5.41
CA SER A 44 -9.21 10.02 5.00
C SER A 44 -8.63 9.55 3.66
N TYR A 45 -8.43 10.46 2.71
CA TYR A 45 -7.81 10.16 1.42
C TYR A 45 -6.37 9.68 1.58
N THR A 46 -5.55 10.37 2.38
CA THR A 46 -4.14 9.97 2.57
C THR A 46 -4.02 8.59 3.23
N THR A 47 -4.78 8.34 4.30
CA THR A 47 -4.79 7.04 4.97
C THR A 47 -5.26 5.93 4.03
N SER A 48 -6.29 6.19 3.21
CA SER A 48 -6.79 5.21 2.24
C SER A 48 -5.73 4.84 1.21
N GLN A 49 -4.98 5.83 0.71
CA GLN A 49 -3.92 5.58 -0.26
C GLN A 49 -2.77 4.76 0.32
N GLU A 50 -2.37 5.07 1.55
CA GLU A 50 -1.33 4.32 2.26
C GLU A 50 -1.76 2.88 2.53
N MET A 51 -3.03 2.66 2.90
CA MET A 51 -3.60 1.30 3.06
C MET A 51 -3.61 0.51 1.76
N VAL A 52 -3.98 1.14 0.64
CA VAL A 52 -3.89 0.50 -0.69
C VAL A 52 -2.45 0.11 -1.02
N ASN A 53 -1.47 0.94 -0.67
CA ASN A 53 -0.07 0.60 -0.90
C ASN A 53 0.36 -0.62 -0.08
N VAL A 54 -0.06 -0.73 1.19
CA VAL A 54 0.22 -1.93 2.01
C VAL A 54 -0.39 -3.19 1.40
N GLN A 55 -1.65 -3.14 0.97
CA GLN A 55 -2.31 -4.27 0.29
C GLN A 55 -1.63 -4.66 -1.03
N GLN A 56 -1.12 -3.68 -1.80
CA GLN A 56 -0.35 -3.99 -3.00
C GLN A 56 0.94 -4.74 -2.65
N LYS A 57 1.62 -4.38 -1.57
CA LYS A 57 2.82 -5.10 -1.09
C LYS A 57 2.48 -6.50 -0.61
N GLU A 58 1.37 -6.71 0.09
CA GLU A 58 0.89 -8.06 0.44
C GLU A 58 0.67 -8.92 -0.82
N ARG A 59 0.08 -8.37 -1.87
CA ARG A 59 -0.07 -9.08 -3.17
C ARG A 59 1.27 -9.36 -3.85
N GLN A 60 2.28 -8.53 -3.63
CA GLN A 60 3.64 -8.79 -4.09
C GLN A 60 4.33 -9.88 -3.25
N LEU A 61 3.99 -10.02 -1.96
CA LEU A 61 4.45 -11.15 -1.14
C LEU A 61 3.81 -12.47 -1.58
N ASP A 62 2.53 -12.44 -1.97
CA ASP A 62 1.88 -13.61 -2.58
C ASP A 62 2.62 -14.12 -3.83
N TYR A 63 3.28 -13.22 -4.57
CA TYR A 63 4.14 -13.61 -5.69
C TYR A 63 5.32 -14.47 -5.23
N ILE A 64 6.02 -14.07 -4.15
CA ILE A 64 7.12 -14.83 -3.54
C ILE A 64 6.62 -16.23 -3.14
N VAL A 65 5.52 -16.27 -2.37
CA VAL A 65 4.92 -17.52 -1.90
C VAL A 65 4.54 -18.43 -3.07
N ARG A 66 3.95 -17.87 -4.12
CA ARG A 66 3.54 -18.64 -5.29
C ARG A 66 4.73 -19.22 -6.06
N GLU A 67 5.85 -18.50 -6.14
CA GLU A 67 7.07 -18.98 -6.81
C GLU A 67 7.78 -20.06 -5.98
N LEU A 68 7.76 -19.95 -4.65
CA LEU A 68 8.40 -20.92 -3.76
C LEU A 68 7.55 -22.17 -3.50
N ARG A 69 6.22 -22.07 -3.49
CA ARG A 69 5.30 -23.19 -3.21
C ARG A 69 5.57 -24.48 -4.01
N PRO A 70 5.81 -24.47 -5.33
CA PRO A 70 6.10 -25.70 -6.06
C PRO A 70 7.45 -26.34 -5.70
N LEU A 71 8.36 -25.58 -5.08
CA LEU A 71 9.72 -26.00 -4.74
C LEU A 71 9.86 -26.39 -3.26
N ALA A 72 8.85 -26.12 -2.42
CA ALA A 72 8.89 -26.20 -0.95
C ALA A 72 9.12 -27.62 -0.34
N LEU A 73 9.32 -28.65 -1.16
CA LEU A 73 9.65 -30.02 -0.72
C LEU A 73 11.02 -30.51 -1.14
N SER A 74 11.65 -29.83 -2.08
CA SER A 74 12.83 -30.36 -2.70
C SER A 74 14.02 -29.64 -2.08
N ASP A 75 14.61 -30.24 -1.04
CA ASP A 75 15.80 -29.72 -0.33
C ASP A 75 16.96 -29.42 -1.28
N ASP A 76 17.00 -30.08 -2.45
CA ASP A 76 18.01 -29.81 -3.48
C ASP A 76 17.72 -28.51 -4.27
N TYR A 77 16.50 -27.98 -4.21
CA TYR A 77 16.02 -26.83 -4.99
C TYR A 77 15.82 -25.57 -4.17
N ILE A 78 15.73 -25.60 -2.84
CA ILE A 78 15.64 -24.40 -1.99
C ILE A 78 16.78 -24.41 -0.97
N LYS A 79 17.45 -23.28 -0.81
CA LYS A 79 18.42 -23.02 0.26
C LYS A 79 18.01 -21.74 0.98
N ILE A 80 17.73 -21.86 2.27
CA ILE A 80 17.36 -20.74 3.14
C ILE A 80 18.58 -20.34 3.96
N ASN A 81 18.83 -19.04 4.07
CA ASN A 81 19.76 -18.48 5.03
C ASN A 81 18.97 -17.60 6.00
N GLU A 82 18.69 -18.16 7.18
CA GLU A 82 17.89 -17.52 8.22
C GLU A 82 18.58 -16.25 8.77
N ASN A 83 19.91 -16.17 8.72
CA ASN A 83 20.67 -15.06 9.32
C ASN A 83 20.49 -13.74 8.56
N ASN A 84 20.32 -13.80 7.25
CA ASN A 84 20.16 -12.63 6.39
C ASN A 84 18.80 -12.61 5.68
N GLY A 85 17.89 -13.53 6.02
CA GLY A 85 16.57 -13.65 5.39
C GLY A 85 16.66 -13.90 3.89
N GLU A 86 17.64 -14.68 3.42
CA GLU A 86 17.80 -14.95 1.99
C GLU A 86 17.21 -16.32 1.61
N ILE A 87 16.45 -16.35 0.53
CA ILE A 87 15.90 -17.58 -0.07
C ILE A 87 16.50 -17.75 -1.45
N LYS A 88 17.32 -18.78 -1.65
CA LYS A 88 17.83 -19.18 -2.97
C LYS A 88 17.06 -20.38 -3.46
N PHE A 89 16.70 -20.39 -4.74
CA PHE A 89 16.04 -21.54 -5.34
C PHE A 89 16.48 -21.80 -6.77
N LYS A 90 16.61 -23.08 -7.13
CA LYS A 90 17.01 -23.52 -8.47
C LYS A 90 15.85 -23.36 -9.44
N THR A 91 16.11 -22.78 -10.61
CA THR A 91 15.08 -22.64 -11.66
C THR A 91 15.08 -23.79 -12.66
N ASN A 92 16.22 -24.48 -12.88
CA ASN A 92 16.42 -25.60 -13.80
C ASN A 92 17.70 -26.38 -13.42
N GLU A 93 17.95 -27.54 -14.03
CA GLU A 93 19.12 -28.42 -13.80
C GLU A 93 20.49 -27.81 -14.18
N GLN A 94 20.54 -26.62 -14.78
CA GLN A 94 21.77 -25.94 -15.23
C GLN A 94 22.39 -25.02 -14.17
N ASP A 95 22.17 -25.29 -12.88
CA ASP A 95 22.74 -24.52 -11.74
C ASP A 95 22.42 -23.01 -11.73
N GLN A 96 21.36 -22.59 -12.42
CA GLN A 96 20.86 -21.21 -12.31
C GLN A 96 19.98 -21.06 -11.07
N TYR A 97 20.39 -20.14 -10.18
CA TYR A 97 19.67 -19.82 -8.96
C TYR A 97 18.97 -18.48 -9.12
N LYS A 98 17.70 -18.46 -8.72
CA LYS A 98 16.99 -17.23 -8.37
C LYS A 98 17.09 -17.02 -6.87
N LYS A 99 16.99 -15.78 -6.41
CA LYS A 99 16.99 -15.48 -4.98
C LYS A 99 16.05 -14.34 -4.62
N PHE A 100 15.41 -14.49 -3.46
CA PHE A 100 14.77 -13.40 -2.74
C PHE A 100 15.63 -13.01 -1.55
N TYR A 101 15.87 -11.71 -1.37
CA TYR A 101 16.63 -11.21 -0.24
C TYR A 101 16.19 -9.82 0.15
N TYR A 102 16.44 -9.48 1.41
CA TYR A 102 16.19 -8.18 1.97
C TYR A 102 17.48 -7.37 2.02
N ASP A 103 17.40 -6.13 1.55
CA ASP A 103 18.52 -5.19 1.52
C ASP A 103 17.96 -3.77 1.60
N ASP A 104 18.47 -2.98 2.54
CA ASP A 104 18.14 -1.56 2.74
C ASP A 104 16.62 -1.22 2.70
N GLY A 105 15.82 -1.94 3.50
CA GLY A 105 14.37 -1.68 3.58
C GLY A 105 13.57 -2.15 2.36
N GLN A 106 14.17 -2.97 1.50
CA GLN A 106 13.57 -3.45 0.26
C GLN A 106 13.73 -4.96 0.12
N ILE A 107 12.75 -5.61 -0.50
CA ILE A 107 12.86 -7.02 -0.91
C ILE A 107 13.12 -7.05 -2.41
N TYR A 108 14.18 -7.76 -2.79
CA TYR A 108 14.58 -7.95 -4.17
C TYR A 108 14.31 -9.37 -4.64
N HIS A 109 13.95 -9.50 -5.91
CA HIS A 109 13.96 -10.74 -6.66
C HIS A 109 15.12 -10.67 -7.65
N ASP A 110 16.18 -11.45 -7.41
CA ASP A 110 17.28 -11.61 -8.35
C ASP A 110 17.08 -12.90 -9.15
N THR A 111 16.89 -12.72 -10.45
CA THR A 111 16.60 -13.81 -11.39
C THR A 111 17.87 -14.49 -11.91
N GLY A 112 19.05 -14.08 -11.43
CA GLY A 112 20.36 -14.45 -11.96
C GLY A 112 20.80 -13.62 -13.16
N SER A 113 19.85 -13.00 -13.88
CA SER A 113 20.11 -12.07 -14.99
C SER A 113 19.85 -10.61 -14.62
N GLU A 114 18.81 -10.39 -13.79
CA GLU A 114 18.40 -9.05 -13.36
C GLU A 114 18.02 -9.05 -11.87
N LYS A 115 18.35 -7.94 -11.20
CA LYS A 115 17.87 -7.60 -9.85
C LYS A 115 16.62 -6.73 -9.97
N ILE A 116 15.47 -7.26 -9.56
CA ILE A 116 14.18 -6.57 -9.60
C ILE A 116 13.78 -6.19 -8.17
N GLN A 117 13.49 -4.92 -7.93
CA GLN A 117 12.89 -4.47 -6.68
C GLN A 117 11.44 -4.94 -6.64
N LEU A 118 11.11 -5.82 -5.69
CA LEU A 118 9.76 -6.37 -5.58
C LEU A 118 8.92 -5.52 -4.63
N ILE A 119 9.45 -5.19 -3.45
CA ILE A 119 8.71 -4.51 -2.38
C ILE A 119 9.61 -3.47 -1.74
N SER A 120 9.08 -2.29 -1.46
CA SER A 120 9.77 -1.19 -0.78
C SER A 120 9.17 -0.87 0.59
N ASN A 121 9.96 -0.15 1.39
CA ASN A 121 9.60 0.29 2.75
C ASN A 121 9.13 -0.89 3.61
N VAL A 122 9.96 -1.93 3.60
CA VAL A 122 9.85 -3.13 4.43
C VAL A 122 10.68 -2.88 5.67
N THR A 123 10.12 -3.16 6.86
CA THR A 123 10.83 -2.99 8.13
C THR A 123 11.65 -4.22 8.49
N SER A 124 11.16 -5.41 8.12
CA SER A 124 11.83 -6.68 8.38
C SER A 124 11.45 -7.74 7.34
N PHE A 125 12.38 -8.66 7.09
CA PHE A 125 12.15 -9.86 6.28
C PHE A 125 12.86 -11.02 6.96
N SER A 126 12.08 -11.99 7.43
CA SER A 126 12.57 -13.17 8.12
C SER A 126 12.05 -14.41 7.42
N VAL A 127 12.92 -15.40 7.29
CA VAL A 127 12.59 -16.69 6.69
C VAL A 127 13.06 -17.76 7.64
N ILE A 128 12.15 -18.65 8.01
CA ILE A 128 12.40 -19.70 8.98
C ILE A 128 12.02 -21.02 8.35
N GLU A 129 12.96 -21.95 8.31
CA GLU A 129 12.71 -23.31 7.85
C GLU A 129 12.22 -24.16 9.03
N LYS A 130 11.07 -24.82 8.86
CA LYS A 130 10.55 -25.80 9.81
C LYS A 130 10.40 -27.14 9.10
N ASN A 131 10.52 -28.25 9.85
CA ASN A 131 10.44 -29.63 9.33
C ASN A 131 9.27 -29.95 8.38
N LYS A 132 8.21 -29.14 8.33
CA LYS A 132 7.01 -29.38 7.51
C LYS A 132 6.57 -28.20 6.65
N TYR A 133 7.21 -27.02 6.78
CA TYR A 133 6.82 -25.81 6.07
C TYR A 133 7.92 -24.75 6.16
N ILE A 134 7.91 -23.81 5.21
CA ILE A 134 8.74 -22.61 5.26
C ILE A 134 7.86 -21.46 5.75
N ALA A 135 8.29 -20.75 6.79
CA ALA A 135 7.64 -19.53 7.27
C ALA A 135 8.37 -18.30 6.70
N ILE A 136 7.61 -17.36 6.15
CA ILE A 136 8.11 -16.06 5.70
C ILE A 136 7.35 -15.00 6.48
N GLU A 137 8.08 -14.18 7.22
CA GLU A 137 7.52 -13.06 7.99
C GLU A 137 8.06 -11.75 7.42
N VAL A 138 7.16 -10.83 7.08
CA VAL A 138 7.50 -9.54 6.50
C VAL A 138 6.85 -8.43 7.30
N GLY A 139 7.67 -7.51 7.82
CA GLY A 139 7.18 -6.29 8.45
C GLY A 139 6.95 -5.21 7.40
N LEU A 140 5.76 -4.65 7.36
CA LEU A 140 5.36 -3.56 6.48
C LEU A 140 5.01 -2.34 7.31
N ASN A 141 5.48 -1.16 6.89
CA ASN A 141 5.05 0.08 7.50
C ASN A 141 3.63 0.45 7.02
N SER A 142 2.69 0.59 7.97
CA SER A 142 1.29 0.95 7.73
C SER A 142 0.92 2.24 8.50
N PRO A 143 -0.09 3.01 8.06
CA PRO A 143 -0.55 4.20 8.78
C PRO A 143 -0.97 3.96 10.23
N GLU A 144 -1.34 2.72 10.56
CA GLU A 144 -1.76 2.30 11.91
C GLU A 144 -0.61 1.75 12.77
N GLY A 145 0.60 1.66 12.21
CA GLY A 145 1.77 1.08 12.86
C GLY A 145 2.45 0.03 11.97
N GLU A 146 3.41 -0.70 12.53
CA GLU A 146 4.01 -1.83 11.83
C GLU A 146 3.00 -2.98 11.73
N GLN A 147 2.78 -3.46 10.51
CA GLN A 147 1.97 -4.64 10.22
C GLN A 147 2.88 -5.80 9.84
N ILE A 148 2.79 -6.91 10.57
CA ILE A 148 3.51 -8.14 10.26
C ILE A 148 2.60 -9.00 9.38
N VAL A 149 3.12 -9.41 8.23
CA VAL A 149 2.45 -10.33 7.31
C VAL A 149 3.22 -11.64 7.32
N ASP A 150 2.55 -12.71 7.72
CA ASP A 150 3.11 -14.05 7.84
C ASP A 150 2.55 -14.98 6.76
N PHE A 151 3.45 -15.74 6.13
CA PHE A 151 3.09 -16.77 5.17
C PHE A 151 3.72 -18.09 5.55
N SER A 152 2.89 -19.13 5.62
CA SER A 152 3.34 -20.51 5.79
C SER A 152 3.21 -21.26 4.46
N ILE A 153 4.35 -21.67 3.89
CA ILE A 153 4.41 -22.42 2.66
C ILE A 153 4.46 -23.90 2.98
N TYR A 154 3.34 -24.58 2.75
CA TYR A 154 3.25 -26.02 2.90
C TYR A 154 3.61 -26.73 1.59
N PRO A 155 4.31 -27.85 1.72
CA PRO A 155 4.57 -28.74 0.61
C PRO A 155 3.29 -29.32 0.00
N ARG A 156 3.20 -29.39 -1.35
CA ARG A 156 2.15 -30.18 -2.00
C ARG A 156 2.51 -31.65 -1.87
N PHE A 157 1.85 -32.36 -0.95
CA PHE A 157 1.89 -33.83 -0.94
C PHE A 157 1.44 -34.34 -2.31
N ARG A 158 2.30 -35.12 -2.95
CA ARG A 158 1.89 -36.00 -4.03
C ARG A 158 1.27 -37.21 -3.34
N GLU A 159 -0.06 -37.30 -3.33
CA GLU A 159 -0.70 -38.60 -3.09
C GLU A 159 -0.26 -39.50 -4.25
N GLU A 160 0.57 -40.50 -3.93
CA GLU A 160 0.96 -41.58 -4.84
C GLU A 160 -0.23 -42.51 -5.12
#